data_AF-A0A444K0C6-F1
#
_entry.id   AF-A0A444K0C6-F1
#
_cell.length_a   1.000
_cell.length_b   1.000
_cell.length_c   1.000
_cell.angle_alpha   90.00
_cell.angle_beta   90.00
_cell.angle_gamma   90.00
#
_symmetry.space_group_name_H-M   'P 1'
#
loop_
_entity.id
_entity.type
_entity.pdbx_description
1 polymer ?
#
loop_
_entity_poly.entity_id
_entity_poly.type
_entity_poly.pdbx_seq_one_letter_code
_entity_poly.pdbx_strand_id
1 'polypeptide(L)'
;IDVPPADNTLAVNFGKLLERWTAGRVRATRHRVIAPKQARFSIPFFYEPRVDAEIAPLPLEGAEPFEPFLYGDYLWDTATKFVEMSGVRHLRQPRRAKAS
;
A
#
# COMPACT_ATOMS: atom_id res chain seq x y z
N ILE A 1 9.72 -18.02 4.08
CA ILE A 1 10.61 -18.24 5.24
C ILE A 1 9.94 -17.68 6.47
N ASP A 2 10.28 -18.20 7.64
CA ASP A 2 9.81 -17.64 8.91
C ASP A 2 10.68 -16.46 9.31
N VAL A 3 10.06 -15.49 10.00
CA VAL A 3 10.72 -14.30 10.54
C VAL A 3 10.57 -14.38 12.06
N PRO A 4 11.57 -14.90 12.80
CA PRO A 4 11.48 -14.98 14.25
C PRO A 4 11.48 -13.56 14.85
N PRO A 5 10.69 -13.31 15.91
CA PRO A 5 10.78 -12.06 16.66
C PRO A 5 12.20 -11.86 17.20
N ALA A 6 12.71 -10.64 17.09
CA ALA A 6 13.99 -10.24 17.65
C ALA A 6 13.80 -8.95 18.47
N ASP A 7 14.35 -8.95 19.68
CA ASP A 7 14.20 -7.82 20.60
C ASP A 7 14.81 -6.54 20.02
N ASN A 8 14.13 -5.41 20.26
CA ASN A 8 14.55 -4.09 19.78
C ASN A 8 14.69 -4.00 18.25
N THR A 9 13.94 -4.79 17.49
CA THR A 9 13.95 -4.75 16.02
C THR A 9 12.58 -4.45 15.43
N LEU A 10 12.57 -4.01 14.17
CA LEU A 10 11.37 -3.83 13.35
C LEU A 10 11.42 -4.78 12.16
N ALA A 11 10.33 -5.52 11.96
CA ALA A 11 10.10 -6.21 10.70
C ALA A 11 9.59 -5.20 9.65
N VAL A 12 10.42 -4.85 8.68
CA VAL A 12 10.09 -3.89 7.61
C VAL A 12 9.59 -4.64 6.39
N ASN A 13 8.46 -4.21 5.84
CA ASN A 13 7.88 -4.74 4.61
C ASN A 13 7.61 -3.60 3.61
N PHE A 14 7.57 -3.94 2.33
CA PHE A 14 7.25 -3.00 1.25
C PHE A 14 5.85 -3.23 0.71
N GLY A 15 5.14 -2.14 0.43
CA GLY A 15 3.79 -2.15 -0.13
C GLY A 15 3.75 -2.11 -1.66
N LYS A 16 2.57 -2.42 -2.22
CA LYS A 16 2.35 -2.43 -3.68
C LYS A 16 2.48 -1.06 -4.34
N LEU A 17 2.20 0.02 -3.61
CA LEU A 17 2.38 1.37 -4.14
C LEU A 17 3.86 1.64 -4.46
N LEU A 18 4.76 1.30 -3.53
CA LEU A 18 6.20 1.47 -3.73
C LEU A 18 6.72 0.59 -4.87
N GLU A 19 6.21 -0.64 -4.99
CA GLU A 19 6.54 -1.52 -6.12
C GLU A 19 6.15 -0.88 -7.46
N ARG A 20 4.92 -0.38 -7.58
CA ARG A 20 4.48 0.32 -8.79
C ARG A 20 5.32 1.56 -9.06
N TRP A 21 5.57 2.38 -8.04
CA TRP A 21 6.28 3.64 -8.19
C TRP A 21 7.73 3.46 -8.63
N THR A 22 8.37 2.39 -8.18
CA THR A 22 9.76 2.04 -8.52
C THR A 22 9.89 1.10 -9.73
N ALA A 23 8.81 0.91 -10.49
CA ALA A 23 8.75 -0.01 -11.62
C ALA A 23 9.27 -1.42 -11.30
N GLY A 24 8.89 -1.93 -10.12
CA GLY A 24 9.24 -3.29 -9.67
C GLY A 24 10.67 -3.47 -9.16
N ARG A 25 11.50 -2.41 -9.11
CA ARG A 25 12.85 -2.47 -8.53
C ARG A 25 12.81 -2.78 -7.04
N VAL A 26 11.80 -2.27 -6.33
CA VAL A 26 11.46 -2.69 -4.97
C VAL A 26 10.19 -3.54 -5.04
N ARG A 27 10.23 -4.79 -4.59
CA ARG A 27 9.06 -5.68 -4.64
C ARG A 27 8.29 -5.67 -3.34
N ALA A 28 6.97 -5.66 -3.44
CA ALA A 28 6.06 -5.75 -2.32
C ALA A 28 6.22 -7.08 -1.60
N THR A 29 6.43 -7.02 -0.29
CA THR A 29 6.70 -8.21 0.52
C THR A 29 5.42 -9.00 0.71
N ARG A 30 5.25 -10.13 0.02
CA ARG A 30 4.14 -11.05 0.28
C ARG A 30 4.35 -11.74 1.63
N HIS A 31 3.45 -11.52 2.56
CA HIS A 31 3.52 -12.07 3.92
C HIS A 31 2.15 -12.53 4.40
N ARG A 32 2.14 -13.36 5.45
CA ARG A 32 0.93 -13.82 6.15
C ARG A 32 1.26 -14.02 7.62
N VAL A 33 0.23 -13.93 8.47
CA VAL A 33 0.32 -14.34 9.87
C VAL A 33 -0.30 -15.74 9.98
N ILE A 34 0.42 -16.68 10.60
CA ILE A 34 -0.14 -17.98 10.97
C ILE A 34 -0.73 -17.84 12.37
N ALA A 35 -1.88 -18.47 12.61
CA ALA A 35 -2.54 -18.45 13.92
C ALA A 35 -1.54 -18.88 15.02
N PRO A 36 -1.22 -18.01 16.00
CA PRO A 36 -0.21 -18.32 17.00
C PRO A 36 -0.79 -19.23 18.07
N LYS A 37 0.06 -20.09 18.67
CA LYS A 37 -0.33 -20.94 19.82
C LYS A 37 -0.45 -20.16 21.13
N GLN A 38 0.14 -18.97 21.19
CA GLN A 38 0.15 -18.08 22.35
C GLN A 38 -0.30 -16.68 21.91
N ALA A 39 -0.67 -15.82 22.87
CA ALA A 39 -1.03 -14.44 22.56
C ALA A 39 0.13 -13.71 21.85
N ARG A 40 -0.16 -13.10 20.70
CA ARG A 40 0.79 -12.32 19.91
C ARG A 40 0.24 -10.91 19.71
N PHE A 41 1.00 -9.91 20.13
CA PHE A 41 0.68 -8.51 19.88
C PHE A 41 1.44 -8.00 18.65
N SER A 42 0.82 -7.11 17.88
CA SER A 42 1.38 -6.54 16.66
C SER A 42 0.95 -5.08 16.56
N ILE A 43 1.91 -4.17 16.46
CA ILE A 43 1.65 -2.72 16.38
C ILE A 43 2.21 -2.25 15.03
N PRO A 44 1.44 -2.35 13.93
CA PRO A 44 1.92 -1.94 12.63
C PRO A 44 1.89 -0.42 12.49
N PHE A 45 2.91 0.13 11.83
CA PHE A 45 2.92 1.49 11.30
C PHE A 45 3.04 1.43 9.78
N PHE A 46 2.19 2.20 9.09
CA PHE A 46 2.20 2.31 7.63
C PHE A 46 2.66 3.71 7.23
N TYR A 47 3.85 3.79 6.64
CA TYR A 47 4.37 5.05 6.11
C TYR A 47 3.85 5.28 4.69
N GLU A 48 2.80 6.08 4.58
CA GLU A 48 2.07 6.30 3.34
C GLU A 48 2.13 7.77 2.89
N PRO A 49 1.94 8.06 1.60
CA PRO A 49 1.84 9.43 1.11
C PRO A 49 0.67 10.18 1.78
N ARG A 50 0.73 11.52 1.69
CA ARG A 50 -0.43 12.34 2.03
C ARG A 50 -1.59 12.04 1.09
N VAL A 51 -2.82 12.16 1.59
CA VAL A 51 -4.03 11.87 0.80
C VAL A 51 -4.16 12.75 -0.46
N ASP A 52 -3.59 13.95 -0.44
CA ASP A 52 -3.54 14.93 -1.53
C ASP A 52 -2.30 14.79 -2.43
N ALA A 53 -1.38 13.86 -2.13
CA ALA A 53 -0.21 13.63 -2.98
C ALA A 53 -0.62 13.08 -4.35
N GLU A 54 -0.10 13.68 -5.41
CA GLU A 54 -0.11 13.09 -6.75
C GLU A 54 1.05 12.11 -6.89
N ILE A 55 0.73 10.87 -7.25
CA ILE A 55 1.72 9.84 -7.57
C ILE A 55 1.90 9.85 -9.08
N ALA A 56 3.05 10.33 -9.53
CA ALA A 56 3.47 10.33 -10.93
C ALA A 56 4.66 9.36 -11.14
N PRO A 57 4.89 8.88 -12.38
CA PRO A 57 6.04 8.04 -12.69
C PRO A 57 7.36 8.69 -12.27
N LEU A 58 8.26 7.90 -11.68
CA LEU A 58 9.63 8.33 -11.43
C LEU A 58 10.42 8.35 -12.74
N PRO A 59 11.41 9.26 -12.90
CA PRO A 59 12.30 9.29 -14.06
C PRO A 59 13.34 8.17 -13.97
N LEU A 60 12.88 6.92 -14.02
CA LEU A 60 13.70 5.71 -13.96
C LEU A 60 13.86 5.12 -15.36
N GLU A 61 15.08 4.81 -15.75
CA GLU A 61 15.36 4.14 -17.01
C GLU A 61 14.65 2.76 -17.08
N GLY A 62 13.99 2.49 -18.21
CA GLY A 62 13.27 1.23 -18.45
C GLY A 62 12.00 1.05 -17.61
N ALA A 63 11.54 2.09 -16.90
CA ALA A 63 10.28 2.04 -16.18
C ALA A 63 9.10 2.27 -17.14
N GLU A 64 8.12 1.36 -17.09
CA GLU A 64 6.86 1.57 -17.80
C GLU A 64 6.13 2.79 -17.20
N PRO A 65 5.67 3.73 -18.04
CA PRO A 65 4.91 4.88 -17.56
C PRO A 65 3.55 4.43 -17.03
N PHE A 66 2.99 5.21 -16.12
CA PHE A 66 1.61 5.03 -15.68
C PHE A 66 0.92 6.37 -15.51
N GLU A 67 -0.39 6.39 -15.75
CA GLU A 67 -1.21 7.58 -15.53
C GLU A 67 -1.09 8.05 -14.08
N PRO A 68 -0.67 9.30 -13.83
CA PRO A 68 -0.60 9.82 -12.48
C PRO A 68 -1.96 9.72 -11.78
N PHE A 69 -1.98 9.60 -10.46
CA PHE A 69 -3.21 9.50 -9.67
C PHE A 69 -3.06 10.17 -8.31
N LEU A 70 -4.17 10.63 -7.71
CA LEU A 70 -4.14 11.11 -6.32
C LEU A 70 -4.14 9.92 -5.37
N TYR A 71 -3.20 9.91 -4.42
CA TYR A 71 -3.05 8.81 -3.48
C TYR A 71 -4.33 8.55 -2.67
N GLY A 72 -5.01 9.59 -2.20
CA GLY A 72 -6.26 9.45 -1.44
C GLY A 72 -7.38 8.77 -2.22
N ASP A 73 -7.43 8.92 -3.55
CA ASP A 73 -8.43 8.23 -4.39
C ASP A 73 -8.07 6.75 -4.55
N TYR A 74 -6.80 6.45 -4.78
CA TYR A 74 -6.28 5.07 -4.81
C TYR A 74 -6.46 4.34 -3.48
N LEU A 75 -6.16 5.03 -2.36
CA LEU A 75 -6.31 4.50 -1.00
C LEU A 75 -7.77 4.15 -0.73
N TRP A 76 -8.72 5.03 -1.06
CA TRP A 76 -10.14 4.75 -0.86
C TRP A 76 -10.62 3.55 -1.69
N ASP A 77 -10.26 3.50 -2.98
CA ASP A 77 -10.62 2.36 -3.84
C ASP A 77 -10.01 1.04 -3.36
N THR A 78 -8.79 1.08 -2.82
CA THR A 78 -8.09 -0.11 -2.32
C THR A 78 -8.62 -0.55 -0.97
N ALA A 79 -8.81 0.38 -0.02
CA ALA A 79 -9.29 0.09 1.32
C ALA A 79 -10.71 -0.49 1.30
N THR A 80 -11.55 -0.08 0.37
CA THR A 80 -12.94 -0.56 0.26
C THR A 80 -13.08 -1.95 -0.37
N LYS A 81 -11.96 -2.61 -0.72
CA LYS A 81 -11.90 -4.03 -1.11
C LYS A 81 -11.78 -4.96 0.10
N PHE A 82 -11.42 -4.43 1.28
CA PHE A 82 -11.42 -5.19 2.52
C PHE A 82 -12.85 -5.41 3.01
N VAL A 83 -13.13 -6.58 3.57
CA VAL A 83 -14.49 -6.97 3.99
C VAL A 83 -15.04 -6.00 5.05
N GLU A 84 -14.16 -5.53 5.93
CA GLU A 84 -14.42 -4.57 6.99
C GLU A 84 -14.91 -3.21 6.48
N MET A 85 -14.51 -2.86 5.26
CA MET A 85 -14.85 -1.59 4.60
C MET A 85 -15.74 -1.82 3.37
N SER A 86 -16.33 -3.01 3.22
CA SER A 86 -17.15 -3.33 2.06
C SER A 86 -18.45 -2.51 2.05
N GLY A 87 -18.95 -2.19 0.85
CA GLY A 87 -20.19 -1.42 0.67
C GLY A 87 -20.05 0.10 0.76
N VAL A 88 -18.99 0.65 1.33
CA VAL A 88 -18.83 2.11 1.52
C VAL A 88 -18.15 2.82 0.35
N ARG A 89 -17.71 2.10 -0.69
CA ARG A 89 -16.97 2.66 -1.83
C ARG A 89 -17.65 3.89 -2.45
N HIS A 90 -18.97 3.84 -2.60
CA HIS A 90 -19.77 4.89 -3.21
C HIS A 90 -19.90 6.18 -2.37
N LEU A 91 -19.55 6.15 -1.08
CA LEU A 91 -19.70 7.29 -0.17
C LEU A 91 -18.67 8.41 -0.41
N ARG A 92 -17.65 8.17 -1.24
CA ARG A 92 -16.63 9.17 -1.58
C ARG A 92 -16.43 9.23 -3.08
N GLN A 93 -16.58 10.43 -3.64
CA GLN A 93 -16.23 10.68 -5.03
C GLN A 93 -14.72 10.87 -5.19
N PRO A 94 -14.09 10.35 -6.26
CA PRO A 94 -12.69 10.66 -6.58
C PRO A 94 -12.49 12.16 -6.74
N ARG A 95 -11.37 12.68 -6.22
CA ARG A 95 -11.03 14.11 -6.29
C ARG A 95 -10.25 14.46 -7.54
N ARG A 96 -9.48 13.53 -8.10
CA ARG A 96 -8.87 13.74 -9.41
C ARG A 96 -10.00 13.72 -10.44
N ALA A 97 -10.15 14.79 -11.22
CA ALA A 97 -11.02 14.76 -12.38
C ALA A 97 -10.61 13.57 -13.26
N LYS A 98 -11.57 12.79 -13.76
CA LYS A 98 -11.26 11.81 -14.81
C LYS A 98 -10.65 12.60 -15.96
N ALA A 99 -9.43 12.25 -16.39
CA ALA A 99 -8.87 12.79 -17.62
C ALA A 99 -9.93 12.57 -18.71
N SER A 100 -10.32 13.66 -19.36
CA SER A 100 -11.29 13.65 -20.47
C SER A 100 -10.69 12.94 -21.67
#